data_AF-X1MYA8-F1
#
_entry.id   AF-X1MYA8-F1
#
_cell.length_a   1.000
_cell.length_b   1.000
_cell.length_c   1.000
_cell.angle_alpha   90.00
_cell.angle_beta   90.00
_cell.angle_gamma   90.00
#
_symmetry.space_group_name_H-M   'P 1'
#
loop_
_entity.id
_entity.type
_entity.pdbx_description
1 polymer ?
#
loop_
_entity_poly.entity_id
_entity_poly.type
_entity_poly.pdbx_seq_one_letter_code
_entity_poly.pdbx_strand_id
1 'polypeptide(L)'
;PQAIARMIGEVEPKAPTSTPATIALIGHPYILYDEHINHRLIHRLEEARYKVLTSEMLTTGELESATARLVGKAHWTYEDEVVGAGGHYLESGADGVIGLMTFGCGPDSLMMDVVRRRAAKLRATTFMSLTLEEHTAETGVVTRLEAFLDMIHRRKRRRVEVCV
;
A
#
# COMPACT_ATOMS: atom_id res chain seq x y z
N PRO A 1 -7.09 15.81 46.68
CA PRO A 1 -6.67 16.57 45.47
C PRO A 1 -7.34 16.00 44.20
N GLN A 2 -8.52 16.54 43.88
CA GLN A 2 -9.41 16.12 42.79
C GLN A 2 -9.04 16.74 41.43
N ALA A 3 -7.76 16.71 41.02
CA ALA A 3 -7.29 17.50 39.88
C ALA A 3 -6.43 16.76 38.83
N ILE A 4 -6.48 15.42 38.74
CA ILE A 4 -5.77 14.66 37.67
C ILE A 4 -6.70 13.69 36.89
N ALA A 5 -7.98 13.58 37.25
CA ALA A 5 -8.90 12.62 36.64
C ALA A 5 -9.81 13.18 35.53
N ARG A 6 -9.46 14.29 34.86
CA ARG A 6 -10.39 15.01 33.96
C ARG A 6 -9.84 15.49 32.61
N MET A 7 -8.86 14.80 32.01
CA MET A 7 -8.31 15.21 30.69
C MET A 7 -8.05 14.10 29.66
N ILE A 8 -8.45 12.86 29.91
CA ILE A 8 -8.51 11.84 28.85
C ILE A 8 -9.97 11.46 28.67
N GLY A 9 -10.63 12.13 27.73
CA GLY A 9 -11.90 11.66 27.21
C GLY A 9 -11.69 10.25 26.69
N GLU A 10 -12.33 9.28 27.31
CA GLU A 10 -12.49 7.95 26.76
C GLU A 10 -13.24 8.11 25.44
N VAL A 11 -12.49 8.10 24.34
CA VAL A 11 -13.08 7.91 23.02
C VAL A 11 -13.45 6.44 22.96
N GLU A 12 -14.70 6.14 23.29
CA GLU A 12 -15.28 4.81 23.04
C GLU A 12 -14.98 4.41 21.57
N PRO A 13 -14.49 3.19 21.32
CA PRO A 13 -14.34 2.71 19.95
C PRO A 13 -15.74 2.55 19.36
N LYS A 14 -16.15 3.55 18.58
CA LYS A 14 -17.34 3.51 17.73
C LYS A 14 -17.33 2.19 16.95
N ALA A 15 -18.39 1.40 17.11
CA ALA A 15 -18.53 0.06 16.53
C ALA A 15 -18.08 0.01 15.05
N PRO A 16 -17.34 -1.03 14.61
CA PRO A 16 -16.86 -1.10 13.25
C PRO A 16 -17.99 -1.49 12.29
N THR A 17 -18.80 -0.50 11.91
CA THR A 17 -19.65 -0.58 10.72
C THR A 17 -18.85 -0.13 9.50
N SER A 18 -17.94 -0.95 8.99
CA SER A 18 -17.43 -0.78 7.63
C SER A 18 -16.57 -1.97 7.21
N THR A 19 -16.72 -2.40 5.96
CA THR A 19 -15.81 -3.32 5.25
C THR A 19 -14.34 -3.00 5.57
N PRO A 20 -13.49 -4.01 5.85
CA PRO A 20 -12.09 -3.78 6.17
C PRO A 20 -11.40 -3.00 5.06
N ALA A 21 -10.59 -2.02 5.44
CA ALA A 21 -9.84 -1.20 4.51
C ALA A 21 -8.87 -2.07 3.69
N THR A 22 -8.69 -1.75 2.41
CA THR A 22 -7.88 -2.55 1.49
C THR A 22 -6.54 -1.90 1.21
N ILE A 23 -5.46 -2.69 1.31
CA ILE A 23 -4.11 -2.26 0.96
C ILE A 23 -3.57 -3.23 -0.09
N ALA A 24 -3.22 -2.69 -1.26
CA ALA A 24 -2.56 -3.46 -2.29
C ALA A 24 -1.04 -3.46 -2.06
N LEU A 25 -0.42 -4.62 -2.15
CA LEU A 25 1.01 -4.80 -2.21
C LEU A 25 1.40 -5.11 -3.65
N ILE A 26 2.34 -4.34 -4.19
CA ILE A 26 2.87 -4.53 -5.54
C ILE A 26 4.39 -4.69 -5.46
N GLY A 27 4.96 -5.50 -6.33
CA GLY A 27 6.34 -5.93 -6.24
C GLY A 27 6.45 -7.40 -6.64
N HIS A 28 7.68 -7.89 -6.73
CA HIS A 28 7.90 -9.27 -7.12
C HIS A 28 7.60 -10.25 -5.98
N PRO A 29 7.04 -11.45 -6.28
CA PRO A 29 6.66 -12.46 -5.29
C PRO A 29 7.77 -12.80 -4.28
N TYR A 30 9.03 -12.87 -4.74
CA TYR A 30 10.17 -13.18 -3.87
C TYR A 30 10.44 -12.12 -2.79
N ILE A 31 9.94 -10.89 -2.96
CA ILE A 31 10.00 -9.82 -1.97
C ILE A 31 8.70 -9.77 -1.16
N LEU A 32 7.56 -10.01 -1.79
CA LEU A 32 6.25 -9.92 -1.15
C LEU A 32 6.01 -11.03 -0.12
N TYR A 33 6.57 -12.23 -0.32
CA TYR A 33 6.27 -13.40 0.51
C TYR A 33 7.42 -13.88 1.38
N ASP A 34 8.63 -13.34 1.21
CA ASP A 34 9.73 -13.65 2.12
C ASP A 34 9.61 -12.80 3.40
N GLU A 35 9.20 -13.45 4.48
CA GLU A 35 8.98 -12.83 5.80
C GLU A 35 10.25 -12.22 6.41
N HIS A 36 11.44 -12.72 6.06
CA HIS A 36 12.71 -12.18 6.56
C HIS A 36 13.06 -10.89 5.82
N ILE A 37 12.86 -10.86 4.50
CA ILE A 37 13.15 -9.70 3.65
C ILE A 37 12.16 -8.57 3.91
N ASN A 38 10.86 -8.86 3.97
CA ASN A 38 9.83 -7.83 4.10
C ASN A 38 9.44 -7.48 5.55
N HIS A 39 10.06 -8.15 6.53
CA HIS A 39 9.77 -8.00 7.96
C HIS A 39 8.31 -8.28 8.33
N ARG A 40 7.77 -9.37 7.78
CA ARG A 40 6.41 -9.87 8.02
C ARG A 40 5.33 -8.84 7.68
N LEU A 41 5.51 -8.10 6.58
CA LEU A 41 4.64 -6.97 6.19
C LEU A 41 3.17 -7.37 6.05
N ILE A 42 2.88 -8.49 5.36
CA ILE A 42 1.52 -9.00 5.17
C ILE A 42 0.87 -9.29 6.52
N HIS A 43 1.57 -10.03 7.39
CA HIS A 43 1.08 -10.36 8.72
C HIS A 43 0.73 -9.12 9.55
N ARG A 44 1.59 -8.09 9.52
CA ARG A 44 1.37 -6.82 10.24
C ARG A 44 0.13 -6.08 9.74
N LEU A 45 -0.11 -6.09 8.42
CA LEU A 45 -1.31 -5.50 7.82
C LEU A 45 -2.58 -6.24 8.23
N GLU A 46 -2.54 -7.57 8.24
CA GLU A 46 -3.66 -8.43 8.65
C GLU A 46 -3.97 -8.29 10.15
N GLU A 47 -2.95 -8.24 11.01
CA GLU A 47 -3.09 -7.95 12.45
C GLU A 47 -3.75 -6.58 12.67
N ALA A 48 -3.40 -5.59 11.86
CA ALA A 48 -4.03 -4.27 11.83
C ALA A 48 -5.42 -4.26 11.16
N ARG A 49 -5.98 -5.43 10.81
CA ARG A 49 -7.32 -5.62 10.23
C ARG A 49 -7.51 -5.04 8.82
N TYR A 50 -6.43 -4.89 8.06
CA TYR A 50 -6.51 -4.55 6.64
C TYR A 50 -6.64 -5.81 5.79
N LYS A 51 -7.41 -5.71 4.71
CA LYS A 51 -7.42 -6.73 3.66
C LYS A 51 -6.27 -6.46 2.70
N VAL A 52 -5.38 -7.43 2.55
CA VAL A 52 -4.25 -7.35 1.62
C VAL A 52 -4.68 -7.80 0.21
N LEU A 53 -4.28 -7.05 -0.81
CA LEU A 53 -4.46 -7.38 -2.22
C LEU A 53 -3.08 -7.56 -2.87
N THR A 54 -2.92 -8.52 -3.77
CA THR A 54 -1.64 -8.80 -4.47
C THR A 54 -1.86 -8.98 -5.97
N SER A 55 -0.80 -8.92 -6.76
CA SER A 55 -0.87 -9.04 -8.23
C SER A 55 -1.55 -10.33 -8.70
N GLU A 56 -1.37 -11.44 -7.99
CA GLU A 56 -1.94 -12.76 -8.33
C GLU A 56 -3.45 -12.85 -8.10
N MET A 57 -4.04 -11.87 -7.40
CA MET A 57 -5.49 -11.75 -7.28
C MET A 57 -6.15 -11.12 -8.51
N LEU A 58 -5.35 -10.62 -9.45
CA LEU A 58 -5.82 -10.02 -10.70
C LEU A 58 -5.76 -11.04 -11.84
N THR A 59 -6.68 -10.90 -12.78
CA THR A 59 -6.63 -11.67 -14.03
C THR A 59 -5.51 -11.16 -14.94
N THR A 60 -4.99 -12.03 -15.81
CA THR A 60 -4.02 -11.65 -16.84
C THR A 60 -4.50 -10.47 -17.69
N GLY A 61 -5.78 -10.45 -18.07
CA GLY A 61 -6.34 -9.34 -18.86
C GLY A 61 -6.39 -8.00 -18.11
N GLU A 62 -6.62 -8.01 -16.79
CA GLU A 62 -6.58 -6.80 -15.97
C GLU A 62 -5.15 -6.24 -15.86
N LEU A 63 -4.19 -7.14 -15.64
CA LEU A 63 -2.77 -6.82 -15.56
C LEU A 63 -2.25 -6.26 -16.89
N GLU A 64 -2.49 -6.95 -18.01
CA GLU A 64 -2.08 -6.52 -19.35
C GLU A 64 -2.72 -5.19 -19.74
N SER A 65 -4.02 -5.03 -19.47
CA SER A 65 -4.74 -3.78 -19.76
C SER A 65 -4.16 -2.61 -18.98
N ALA A 66 -3.86 -2.80 -17.68
CA ALA A 66 -3.27 -1.75 -16.87
C ALA A 66 -1.84 -1.40 -17.33
N THR A 67 -1.01 -2.41 -17.62
CA THR A 67 0.34 -2.21 -18.16
C THR A 67 0.28 -1.43 -19.47
N ALA A 68 -0.57 -1.82 -20.41
CA ALA A 68 -0.73 -1.11 -21.68
C ALA A 68 -1.19 0.35 -21.49
N ARG A 69 -2.07 0.63 -20.52
CA ARG A 69 -2.48 2.02 -20.21
C ARG A 69 -1.35 2.89 -19.66
N LEU A 70 -0.42 2.31 -18.89
CA LEU A 70 0.63 3.08 -18.21
C LEU A 70 1.88 3.24 -19.08
N VAL A 71 2.28 2.18 -19.81
CA VAL A 71 3.56 2.13 -20.54
C VAL A 71 3.42 1.71 -22.01
N GLY A 72 2.20 1.48 -22.49
CA GLY A 72 1.91 1.07 -23.88
C GLY A 72 2.10 -0.43 -24.11
N LYS A 73 3.27 -0.96 -23.79
CA LYS A 73 3.58 -2.40 -23.80
C LYS A 73 4.60 -2.72 -22.69
N ALA A 74 4.63 -3.97 -22.25
CA ALA A 74 5.69 -4.42 -21.35
C ALA A 74 7.06 -4.35 -22.03
N HIS A 75 8.04 -3.82 -21.32
CA HIS A 75 9.44 -3.73 -21.68
C HIS A 75 10.28 -4.79 -20.95
N TRP A 76 9.84 -5.24 -19.78
CA TRP A 76 10.50 -6.29 -18.99
C TRP A 76 9.56 -7.44 -18.65
N THR A 77 10.16 -8.61 -18.40
CA THR A 77 9.45 -9.75 -17.82
C THR A 77 8.95 -9.38 -16.42
N TYR A 78 7.72 -9.78 -16.10
CA TYR A 78 7.07 -9.51 -14.80
C TYR A 78 6.77 -8.03 -14.52
N GLU A 79 6.84 -7.16 -15.52
CA GLU A 79 6.46 -5.74 -15.37
C GLU A 79 4.98 -5.57 -14.98
N ASP A 80 4.15 -6.53 -15.35
CA ASP A 80 2.74 -6.59 -15.00
C ASP A 80 2.50 -6.80 -13.50
N GLU A 81 3.40 -7.50 -12.79
CA GLU A 81 3.35 -7.65 -11.31
C GLU A 81 3.51 -6.32 -10.57
N VAL A 82 4.19 -5.34 -11.20
CA VAL A 82 4.48 -4.02 -10.61
C VAL A 82 3.62 -2.93 -11.25
N VAL A 83 3.81 -2.69 -12.55
CA VAL A 83 3.13 -1.62 -13.30
C VAL A 83 1.67 -1.99 -13.56
N GLY A 84 1.39 -3.23 -13.94
CA GLY A 84 0.03 -3.71 -14.19
C GLY A 84 -0.81 -3.68 -12.92
N ALA A 85 -0.37 -4.40 -11.88
CA ALA A 85 -1.04 -4.43 -10.60
C ALA A 85 -1.15 -3.03 -9.96
N GLY A 86 -0.06 -2.26 -9.96
CA GLY A 86 -0.05 -0.90 -9.43
C GLY A 86 -1.02 0.03 -10.18
N GLY A 87 -1.01 -0.02 -11.51
CA GLY A 87 -1.94 0.74 -12.34
C GLY A 87 -3.39 0.38 -12.08
N HIS A 88 -3.69 -0.92 -11.94
CA HIS A 88 -5.03 -1.40 -11.61
C HIS A 88 -5.48 -0.92 -10.23
N TYR A 89 -4.69 -1.16 -9.18
CA TYR A 89 -5.10 -0.85 -7.80
C TYR A 89 -5.18 0.64 -7.48
N LEU A 90 -4.45 1.49 -8.21
CA LEU A 90 -4.63 2.94 -8.12
C LEU A 90 -5.99 3.43 -8.66
N GLU A 91 -6.68 2.60 -9.45
CA GLU A 91 -7.97 2.93 -10.10
C GLU A 91 -9.13 2.09 -9.56
N SER A 92 -8.86 0.94 -8.93
CA SER A 92 -9.87 -0.02 -8.45
C SER A 92 -10.57 0.36 -7.15
N GLY A 93 -10.16 1.47 -6.51
CA GLY A 93 -10.71 1.92 -5.23
C GLY A 93 -10.04 1.31 -3.99
N ALA A 94 -8.83 0.75 -4.12
CA ALA A 94 -8.00 0.40 -2.96
C ALA A 94 -7.75 1.63 -2.06
N ASP A 95 -7.70 1.44 -0.74
CA ASP A 95 -7.45 2.55 0.18
C ASP A 95 -5.98 2.99 0.22
N GLY A 96 -5.08 2.06 -0.07
CA GLY A 96 -3.66 2.32 -0.23
C GLY A 96 -2.95 1.32 -1.14
N VAL A 97 -1.82 1.73 -1.70
CA VAL A 97 -0.90 0.88 -2.46
C VAL A 97 0.51 1.03 -1.84
N ILE A 98 1.14 -0.10 -1.50
CA ILE A 98 2.52 -0.17 -1.06
C ILE A 98 3.31 -0.94 -2.12
N GLY A 99 4.29 -0.28 -2.72
CA GLY A 99 5.25 -0.91 -3.61
C GLY A 99 6.47 -1.41 -2.86
N LEU A 100 6.90 -2.64 -3.11
CA LEU A 100 8.13 -3.23 -2.58
C LEU A 100 9.12 -3.43 -3.71
N MET A 101 10.36 -3.03 -3.49
CA MET A 101 11.47 -3.24 -4.42
C MET A 101 12.77 -3.45 -3.64
N THR A 102 13.74 -4.13 -4.24
CA THR A 102 15.07 -4.28 -3.62
C THR A 102 16.01 -3.15 -4.00
N PHE A 103 16.94 -2.81 -3.10
CA PHE A 103 18.02 -1.88 -3.41
C PHE A 103 18.83 -2.36 -4.62
N GLY A 104 19.21 -1.43 -5.51
CA GLY A 104 20.02 -1.73 -6.69
C GLY A 104 19.28 -2.41 -7.85
N CYS A 105 17.97 -2.68 -7.75
CA CYS A 105 17.22 -3.22 -8.87
C CYS A 105 16.82 -2.11 -9.87
N GLY A 106 17.58 -2.03 -10.97
CA GLY A 106 17.38 -1.01 -12.01
C GLY A 106 15.98 -1.02 -12.63
N PRO A 107 15.51 -2.16 -13.21
CA PRO A 107 14.18 -2.25 -13.80
C PRO A 107 13.06 -1.88 -12.82
N ASP A 108 13.09 -2.43 -11.60
CA ASP A 108 12.07 -2.14 -10.57
C ASP A 108 11.99 -0.66 -10.23
N SER A 109 13.14 0.04 -10.18
CA SER A 109 13.16 1.47 -9.90
C SER A 109 12.40 2.27 -10.96
N LEU A 110 12.48 1.87 -12.22
CA LEU A 110 11.75 2.50 -13.32
C LEU A 110 10.27 2.15 -13.26
N MET A 111 9.93 0.87 -13.06
CA MET A 111 8.55 0.42 -12.93
C MET A 111 7.84 1.10 -11.76
N MET A 112 8.48 1.13 -10.59
CA MET A 112 7.96 1.77 -9.39
C MET A 112 7.81 3.28 -9.58
N ASP A 113 8.73 3.94 -10.29
CA ASP A 113 8.61 5.35 -10.61
C ASP A 113 7.41 5.64 -11.54
N VAL A 114 7.14 4.77 -12.51
CA VAL A 114 5.94 4.88 -13.38
C VAL A 114 4.67 4.83 -12.53
N VAL A 115 4.55 3.85 -11.62
CA VAL A 115 3.38 3.71 -10.73
C VAL A 115 3.28 4.91 -9.78
N ARG A 116 4.39 5.34 -9.17
CA ARG A 116 4.45 6.53 -8.29
C ARG A 116 3.96 7.79 -9.00
N ARG A 117 4.40 8.03 -10.24
CA ARG A 117 3.95 9.17 -11.06
C ARG A 117 2.45 9.07 -11.36
N ARG A 118 1.94 7.87 -11.67
CA ARG A 118 0.51 7.64 -11.88
C ARG A 118 -0.29 7.94 -10.61
N ALA A 119 0.15 7.48 -9.45
CA ALA A 119 -0.49 7.75 -8.17
C ALA A 119 -0.55 9.25 -7.87
N ALA A 120 0.55 9.96 -8.08
CA ALA A 120 0.63 11.42 -7.92
C ALA A 120 -0.31 12.18 -8.87
N LYS A 121 -0.50 11.67 -10.09
CA LYS A 121 -1.44 12.25 -11.07
C LYS A 121 -2.90 12.03 -10.68
N LEU A 122 -3.26 10.80 -10.29
CA LEU A 122 -4.64 10.45 -9.93
C LEU A 122 -5.08 11.07 -8.60
N ARG A 123 -4.16 11.16 -7.63
CA ARG A 123 -4.42 11.64 -6.27
C ARG A 123 -5.56 10.90 -5.56
N ALA A 124 -6.04 9.77 -6.08
CA ALA A 124 -7.21 9.04 -5.59
C ALA A 124 -6.88 8.02 -4.49
N THR A 125 -5.65 7.51 -4.46
CA THR A 125 -5.19 6.45 -3.55
C THR A 125 -3.90 6.86 -2.86
N THR A 126 -3.71 6.49 -1.61
CA THR A 126 -2.45 6.73 -0.88
C THR A 126 -1.39 5.75 -1.39
N PHE A 127 -0.19 6.24 -1.70
CA PHE A 127 0.88 5.43 -2.27
C PHE A 127 2.17 5.58 -1.47
N MET A 128 2.85 4.46 -1.21
CA MET A 128 4.20 4.42 -0.63
C MET A 128 5.04 3.38 -1.38
N SER A 129 6.33 3.63 -1.51
CA SER A 129 7.31 2.64 -1.97
C SER A 129 8.31 2.35 -0.86
N LEU A 130 8.56 1.07 -0.59
CA LEU A 130 9.58 0.58 0.33
C LEU A 130 10.70 -0.07 -0.48
N THR A 131 11.92 0.43 -0.27
CA THR A 131 13.13 -0.21 -0.78
C THR A 131 13.72 -1.06 0.35
N LEU A 132 13.88 -2.34 0.09
CA LEU A 132 14.40 -3.33 1.02
C LEU A 132 15.83 -3.73 0.65
N GLU A 133 16.64 -3.93 1.67
CA GLU A 133 18.01 -4.42 1.64
C GLU A 133 18.28 -5.31 2.86
N GLU A 134 19.30 -6.17 2.81
CA GLU A 134 19.65 -7.09 3.91
C GLU A 134 19.87 -6.38 5.26
N HIS A 135 20.38 -5.15 5.23
CA HIS A 135 20.63 -4.34 6.42
C HIS A 135 19.44 -3.45 6.81
N THR A 136 18.25 -3.67 6.21
CA THR A 136 17.06 -2.90 6.56
C THR A 136 16.68 -3.18 8.01
N ALA A 137 16.68 -2.14 8.84
CA ALA A 137 16.19 -2.26 10.20
C ALA A 137 14.66 -2.41 10.19
N GLU A 138 14.17 -3.49 10.80
CA GLU A 138 12.75 -3.79 10.97
C GLU A 138 11.97 -2.58 11.53
N THR A 139 12.50 -1.93 12.57
CA THR A 139 11.90 -0.73 13.17
C THR A 139 11.61 0.34 12.13
N GLY A 140 12.51 0.55 11.17
CA GLY A 140 12.34 1.54 10.11
C GLY A 140 11.23 1.19 9.13
N VAL A 141 10.96 -0.09 8.89
CA VAL A 141 9.82 -0.55 8.07
C VAL A 141 8.52 -0.38 8.84
N VAL A 142 8.49 -0.78 10.12
CA VAL A 142 7.31 -0.67 10.99
C VAL A 142 6.86 0.79 11.14
N THR A 143 7.75 1.72 11.46
CA THR A 143 7.38 3.14 11.61
C THR A 143 6.84 3.75 10.31
N ARG A 144 7.40 3.37 9.15
CA ARG A 144 6.90 3.82 7.84
C ARG A 144 5.53 3.24 7.54
N LEU A 145 5.31 1.97 7.87
CA LEU A 145 4.00 1.33 7.76
C LEU A 145 2.96 2.05 8.63
N GLU A 146 3.26 2.31 9.91
CA GLU A 146 2.37 3.03 10.82
C GLU A 146 1.99 4.42 10.29
N ALA A 147 2.98 5.18 9.81
CA ALA A 147 2.74 6.49 9.20
C ALA A 147 1.85 6.39 7.94
N PHE A 148 2.05 5.37 7.11
CA PHE A 148 1.23 5.11 5.93
C PHE A 148 -0.23 4.78 6.30
N LEU A 149 -0.45 3.94 7.30
CA LEU A 149 -1.79 3.59 7.78
C LEU A 149 -2.50 4.84 8.36
N ASP A 150 -1.79 5.69 9.10
CA ASP A 150 -2.33 6.96 9.58
C ASP A 150 -2.74 7.91 8.43
N MET A 151 -1.97 7.98 7.35
CA MET A 151 -2.36 8.73 6.14
C MET A 151 -3.69 8.24 5.55
N ILE A 152 -3.89 6.92 5.48
CA ILE A 152 -5.15 6.32 5.01
C ILE A 152 -6.32 6.71 5.94
N HIS A 153 -6.13 6.58 7.25
CA HIS A 153 -7.15 6.94 8.23
C HIS A 153 -7.56 8.40 8.15
N ARG A 154 -6.59 9.33 8.07
CA ARG A 154 -6.85 10.76 7.94
C ARG A 154 -7.64 11.08 6.67
N ARG A 155 -7.29 10.44 5.57
CA ARG A 155 -7.99 10.61 4.28
C ARG A 155 -9.45 10.15 4.37
N LYS A 156 -9.69 8.98 4.98
CA LYS A 156 -11.06 8.47 5.18
C LYS A 156 -11.89 9.39 6.08
N ARG A 157 -11.35 9.87 7.19
CA ARG A 157 -12.03 10.81 8.09
C ARG A 157 -12.44 12.10 7.36
N ARG A 158 -11.52 12.72 6.60
CA ARG A 158 -11.82 13.89 5.78
C ARG A 158 -12.92 13.64 4.75
N ARG A 159 -12.94 12.45 4.13
CA ARG A 159 -13.98 12.09 3.16
C ARG A 159 -15.35 11.96 3.82
N VAL A 160 -15.42 11.43 5.04
CA VAL A 160 -16.67 11.35 5.82
C VAL A 160 -17.13 12.75 6.22
N GLU A 161 -16.24 13.62 6.71
CA GLU A 161 -16.57 15.00 7.09
C GLU A 161 -17.08 15.86 5.93
N VAL A 162 -16.62 15.63 4.69
CA VAL A 162 -17.11 16.34 3.50
C VAL A 162 -18.47 15.82 3.02
N CYS A 163 -18.85 14.59 3.36
CA CYS A 163 -20.11 13.97 2.93
C CYS A 163 -21.27 14.15 3.93
N VAL A 164 -21.02 14.76 5.09
CA VAL A 164 -22.02 15.10 6.12
C VAL A 164 -22.32 16.59 6.05
#